data_AF-A0A3B9VM50-F1
#
_entry.id   AF-A0A3B9VM50-F1
#
_cell.length_a   1.000
_cell.length_b   1.000
_cell.length_c   1.000
_cell.angle_alpha   90.00
_cell.angle_beta   90.00
_cell.angle_gamma   90.00
#
_symmetry.space_group_name_H-M   'P 1'
#
loop_
_entity.id
_entity.type
_entity.pdbx_description
1 polymer ?
#
loop_
_entity_poly.entity_id
_entity_poly.type
_entity_poly.pdbx_seq_one_letter_code
_entity_poly.pdbx_strand_id
1 'polypeptide(L)'
;LTINGREVGVAKDSRLASEFDITDFITNGSNRVQIRVIKWSDSTFIEDQDQWWHGGITRSVKLFATEYVFIERLYATPGLEKNNKVGTLNIRAHINSINEEEIAGYRLKVKVIGVKGAEASATVTNQKAPNWTQKSATEKQAGDDFFLGTYWDGNMPKDKYQAYLATEPIIPGPLELNIKVPSASPWSAESPSLYDVEYQLIDPSGQVIEVTTQRIGFRSVEIKGCDLRVNGARVMIYGINRHDFNRRSGR
;
A
#
# COMPACT_ATOMS: atom_id res chain seq x y z
N LEU A 1 10.58 -8.87 -20.19
CA LEU A 1 10.42 -10.20 -19.57
C LEU A 1 9.79 -11.13 -20.60
N THR A 2 10.36 -12.31 -20.78
CA THR A 2 9.71 -13.39 -21.54
C THR A 2 9.62 -14.66 -20.68
N ILE A 3 8.52 -15.39 -20.86
CA ILE A 3 8.25 -16.68 -20.22
C ILE A 3 7.95 -17.67 -21.33
N ASN A 4 8.67 -18.80 -21.37
CA ASN A 4 8.52 -19.83 -22.40
C ASN A 4 8.56 -19.27 -23.84
N GLY A 5 9.41 -18.26 -24.08
CA GLY A 5 9.56 -17.59 -25.38
C GLY A 5 8.48 -16.55 -25.72
N ARG A 6 7.41 -16.43 -24.92
CA ARG A 6 6.36 -15.43 -25.09
C ARG A 6 6.70 -14.15 -24.33
N GLU A 7 6.45 -13.00 -24.94
CA GLU A 7 6.65 -11.70 -24.31
C GLU A 7 5.56 -11.42 -23.27
N VAL A 8 5.99 -11.06 -22.06
CA VAL A 8 5.09 -10.69 -20.95
C VAL A 8 4.99 -9.17 -20.83
N GLY A 9 6.13 -8.48 -20.88
CA GLY A 9 6.16 -7.02 -20.76
C GLY A 9 7.54 -6.43 -20.52
N VAL A 10 7.57 -5.11 -20.35
CA VAL A 10 8.77 -4.30 -20.10
C VAL A 10 8.54 -3.39 -18.90
N ALA A 11 9.60 -3.07 -18.16
CA ALA A 11 9.56 -2.10 -17.07
C ALA A 11 10.78 -1.20 -17.10
N LYS A 12 10.63 -0.04 -16.47
CA LYS A 12 11.63 1.00 -16.19
C LYS A 12 11.54 1.34 -14.70
N ASP A 13 12.38 2.26 -14.23
CA ASP A 13 12.70 2.49 -12.81
C ASP A 13 13.54 1.33 -12.25
N SER A 14 14.80 1.63 -11.93
CA SER A 14 15.73 0.63 -11.41
C SER A 14 15.82 0.59 -9.87
N ARG A 15 14.94 1.34 -9.17
CA ARG A 15 14.86 1.42 -7.71
C ARG A 15 13.53 0.88 -7.16
N LEU A 16 12.48 0.74 -7.94
CA LEU A 16 11.23 0.07 -7.55
C LEU A 16 11.13 -1.37 -8.07
N ALA A 17 10.24 -2.14 -7.47
CA ALA A 17 9.90 -3.47 -7.97
C ALA A 17 9.02 -3.34 -9.23
N SER A 18 9.11 -4.33 -10.12
CA SER A 18 8.18 -4.48 -11.23
C SER A 18 7.56 -5.87 -11.13
N GLU A 19 6.24 -5.90 -11.12
CA GLU A 19 5.45 -7.12 -11.00
C GLU A 19 4.74 -7.39 -12.32
N PHE A 20 4.68 -8.65 -12.72
CA PHE A 20 4.04 -9.11 -13.95
C PHE A 20 3.21 -10.34 -13.64
N ASP A 21 1.94 -10.32 -14.03
CA ASP A 21 1.13 -11.54 -14.04
C ASP A 21 1.64 -12.46 -15.15
N ILE A 22 2.03 -13.69 -14.77
CA ILE A 22 2.55 -14.71 -15.68
C ILE A 22 1.67 -15.96 -15.72
N THR A 23 0.47 -15.92 -15.12
CA THR A 23 -0.44 -17.06 -14.95
C THR A 23 -0.70 -17.77 -16.28
N ASP A 24 -1.00 -17.01 -17.33
CA ASP A 24 -1.29 -17.54 -18.67
C ASP A 24 -0.05 -17.88 -19.51
N PHE A 25 1.16 -17.71 -18.96
CA PHE A 25 2.43 -17.92 -19.65
C PHE A 25 3.16 -19.18 -19.17
N ILE A 26 2.80 -19.70 -18.00
CA ILE A 26 3.41 -20.88 -17.41
C ILE A 26 2.67 -22.17 -17.82
N THR A 27 3.35 -23.30 -17.69
CA THR A 27 2.80 -24.64 -17.92
C THR A 27 3.23 -25.57 -16.78
N ASN A 28 2.55 -26.72 -16.64
CA ASN A 28 2.95 -27.72 -15.65
C ASN A 28 4.38 -28.22 -15.93
N GLY A 29 5.22 -28.25 -14.89
CA GLY A 29 6.60 -28.71 -14.97
C GLY A 29 7.59 -27.58 -15.22
N SER A 30 8.50 -27.76 -16.19
CA SER A 30 9.62 -26.85 -16.41
C SER A 30 9.18 -25.61 -17.19
N ASN A 31 9.56 -24.43 -16.69
CA ASN A 31 9.30 -23.15 -17.34
C ASN A 31 10.61 -22.38 -17.49
N ARG A 32 10.76 -21.67 -18.63
CA ARG A 32 11.93 -20.86 -18.91
C ARG A 32 11.61 -19.38 -18.71
N VAL A 33 12.31 -18.74 -17.79
CA VAL A 33 12.28 -17.29 -17.58
C VAL A 33 13.47 -16.65 -18.28
N GLN A 34 13.25 -15.61 -19.07
CA GLN A 34 14.34 -14.80 -19.63
C GLN A 34 14.10 -13.31 -19.38
N ILE A 35 15.12 -12.65 -18.85
CA ILE A 35 15.10 -11.23 -18.54
C ILE A 35 16.20 -10.56 -19.34
N ARG A 36 15.80 -9.72 -20.31
CA ARG A 36 16.71 -8.87 -21.08
C ARG A 36 16.84 -7.54 -20.35
N VAL A 37 18.05 -7.24 -19.88
CA VAL A 37 18.35 -6.02 -19.13
C VAL A 37 19.09 -5.05 -20.04
N ILE A 38 18.57 -3.83 -20.15
CA ILE A 38 19.17 -2.75 -20.93
C ILE A 38 19.86 -1.78 -19.97
N LYS A 39 21.15 -1.49 -20.20
CA LYS A 39 21.92 -0.59 -19.32
C LYS A 39 21.56 0.87 -19.51
N TRP A 40 21.25 1.28 -20.74
CA TRP A 40 21.00 2.68 -21.11
C TRP A 40 19.65 2.82 -21.81
N SER A 41 18.84 3.74 -21.35
CA SER A 41 17.51 4.04 -21.91
C SER A 41 17.20 5.52 -21.75
N ASP A 42 16.03 5.96 -22.22
CA ASP A 42 15.52 7.30 -21.91
C ASP A 42 15.38 7.55 -20.39
N SER A 43 15.19 6.52 -19.57
CA SER A 43 15.16 6.66 -18.11
C SER A 43 16.52 7.03 -17.50
N THR A 44 17.62 6.82 -18.22
CA THR A 44 18.97 7.22 -17.78
C THR A 44 19.05 8.72 -17.49
N PHE A 45 18.32 9.56 -18.26
CA PHE A 45 18.31 11.01 -18.06
C PHE A 45 17.70 11.47 -16.73
N ILE A 46 16.89 10.63 -16.07
CA ILE A 46 16.26 10.93 -14.78
C ILE A 46 16.85 10.11 -13.61
N GLU A 47 17.81 9.22 -13.90
CA GLU A 47 18.45 8.33 -12.92
C GLU A 47 19.94 8.67 -12.70
N ASP A 48 20.29 9.95 -12.82
CA ASP A 48 21.66 10.51 -12.71
C ASP A 48 22.01 10.95 -11.28
N GLN A 49 21.87 10.05 -10.31
CA GLN A 49 22.39 10.31 -8.96
C GLN A 49 23.92 10.29 -8.96
N ASP A 50 24.54 11.09 -8.08
CA ASP A 50 26.00 11.06 -7.83
C ASP A 50 26.42 9.75 -7.16
N GLN A 51 26.58 8.70 -7.97
CA GLN A 51 26.93 7.35 -7.55
C GLN A 51 27.48 6.53 -8.73
N TRP A 52 27.87 5.27 -8.46
CA TRP A 52 28.38 4.36 -9.47
C TRP A 52 27.31 3.85 -10.44
N TRP A 53 27.64 3.85 -11.74
CA TRP A 53 26.78 3.35 -12.82
C TRP A 53 26.85 1.83 -12.98
N HIS A 54 26.00 1.11 -12.26
CA HIS A 54 25.82 -0.34 -12.42
C HIS A 54 24.79 -0.69 -13.51
N GLY A 55 24.62 -1.99 -13.77
CA GLY A 55 23.57 -2.54 -14.64
C GLY A 55 23.30 -3.99 -14.22
N GLY A 56 22.20 -4.57 -14.71
CA GLY A 56 21.83 -5.94 -14.38
C GLY A 56 20.74 -6.03 -13.29
N ILE A 57 20.46 -7.25 -12.86
CA ILE A 57 19.48 -7.57 -11.82
C ILE A 57 20.19 -7.49 -10.47
N THR A 58 20.06 -6.36 -9.79
CA THR A 58 20.80 -6.04 -8.54
C THR A 58 19.98 -6.33 -7.27
N ARG A 59 18.70 -6.71 -7.41
CA ARG A 59 17.82 -7.04 -6.30
C ARG A 59 17.12 -8.38 -6.55
N SER A 60 16.50 -8.90 -5.49
CA SER A 60 15.83 -10.20 -5.51
C SER A 60 14.81 -10.32 -6.62
N VAL A 61 14.80 -11.48 -7.27
CA VAL A 61 13.67 -11.93 -8.11
C VAL A 61 12.84 -12.88 -7.27
N LYS A 62 11.52 -12.69 -7.26
CA LYS A 62 10.58 -13.53 -6.54
C LYS A 62 9.53 -14.06 -7.51
N LEU A 63 9.14 -15.31 -7.29
CA LEU A 63 7.93 -15.89 -7.84
C LEU A 63 7.02 -16.17 -6.64
N PHE A 64 5.78 -15.72 -6.73
CA PHE A 64 4.74 -16.01 -5.75
C PHE A 64 3.45 -16.33 -6.49
N ALA A 65 2.55 -17.02 -5.80
CA ALA A 65 1.20 -17.28 -6.25
C ALA A 65 0.24 -16.69 -5.21
N THR A 66 -0.91 -16.22 -5.67
CA THR A 66 -2.02 -15.81 -4.83
C THR A 66 -3.18 -16.77 -5.06
N GLU A 67 -4.19 -16.68 -4.21
CA GLU A 67 -5.51 -17.21 -4.53
C GLU A 67 -6.15 -16.38 -5.67
N TYR A 68 -7.24 -16.90 -6.24
CA TYR A 68 -7.98 -16.19 -7.29
C TYR A 68 -8.56 -14.86 -6.80
N VAL A 69 -8.91 -14.75 -5.51
CA VAL A 69 -9.28 -13.51 -4.83
C VAL A 69 -8.23 -13.22 -3.77
N PHE A 70 -7.69 -12.00 -3.74
CA PHE A 70 -6.51 -11.68 -2.93
C PHE A 70 -6.50 -10.22 -2.46
N ILE A 71 -5.66 -9.92 -1.47
CA ILE A 71 -5.39 -8.56 -1.01
C ILE A 71 -4.40 -7.90 -1.98
N GLU A 72 -4.90 -7.03 -2.88
CA GLU A 72 -4.07 -6.36 -3.89
C GLU A 72 -3.26 -5.20 -3.28
N ARG A 73 -3.91 -4.36 -2.47
CA ARG A 73 -3.28 -3.23 -1.80
C ARG A 73 -3.71 -3.14 -0.36
N LEU A 74 -2.76 -2.80 0.51
CA LEU A 74 -3.00 -2.68 1.94
C LEU A 74 -2.23 -1.50 2.52
N TYR A 75 -2.98 -0.49 2.96
CA TYR A 75 -2.46 0.68 3.64
C TYR A 75 -2.82 0.60 5.12
N ALA A 76 -1.82 0.77 5.98
CA ALA A 76 -1.97 0.85 7.42
C ALA A 76 -1.39 2.17 7.90
N THR A 77 -2.26 3.08 8.35
CA THR A 77 -1.86 4.41 8.83
C THR A 77 -2.04 4.47 10.34
N PRO A 78 -0.97 4.17 11.12
CA PRO A 78 -0.99 4.29 12.57
C PRO A 78 -0.85 5.76 12.98
N GLY A 79 -1.83 6.26 13.72
CA GLY A 79 -1.82 7.56 14.38
C GLY A 79 -1.76 7.44 15.90
N LEU A 80 -1.58 8.57 16.58
CA LEU A 80 -1.56 8.65 18.03
C LEU A 80 -2.41 9.86 18.46
N GLU A 81 -3.37 9.64 19.36
CA GLU A 81 -4.18 10.72 19.92
C GLU A 81 -3.31 11.66 20.78
N LYS A 82 -3.75 12.93 20.95
CA LYS A 82 -2.99 13.98 21.67
C LYS A 82 -2.58 13.63 23.11
N ASN A 83 -3.27 12.65 23.72
CA ASN A 83 -2.94 12.15 25.06
C ASN A 83 -1.72 11.21 25.07
N ASN A 84 -1.18 10.84 23.89
CA ASN A 84 -0.10 9.89 23.69
C ASN A 84 -0.34 8.50 24.32
N LYS A 85 -1.60 8.13 24.53
CA LYS A 85 -2.02 6.88 25.18
C LYS A 85 -2.94 6.02 24.32
N VAL A 86 -3.59 6.61 23.32
CA VAL A 86 -4.51 5.88 22.44
C VAL A 86 -3.94 5.93 21.02
N GLY A 87 -3.60 4.76 20.50
CA GLY A 87 -3.26 4.60 19.09
C GLY A 87 -4.53 4.55 18.25
N THR A 88 -4.48 5.12 17.06
CA THR A 88 -5.51 4.94 16.03
C THR A 88 -4.88 4.19 14.86
N LEU A 89 -5.59 3.24 14.28
CA LEU A 89 -5.13 2.52 13.10
C LEU A 89 -6.22 2.64 12.04
N ASN A 90 -5.94 3.42 11.00
CA ASN A 90 -6.76 3.46 9.81
C ASN A 90 -6.21 2.44 8.81
N ILE A 91 -7.06 1.53 8.35
CA ILE A 91 -6.72 0.57 7.32
C ILE A 91 -7.54 0.87 6.08
N ARG A 92 -6.87 0.93 4.93
CA ARG A 92 -7.51 0.91 3.61
C ARG A 92 -6.97 -0.29 2.85
N ALA A 93 -7.85 -1.19 2.44
CA ALA A 93 -7.49 -2.38 1.68
C ALA A 93 -8.27 -2.42 0.36
N HIS A 94 -7.68 -3.08 -0.64
CA HIS A 94 -8.30 -3.32 -1.93
C HIS A 94 -8.25 -4.83 -2.19
N ILE A 95 -9.43 -5.44 -2.29
CA ILE A 95 -9.58 -6.87 -2.59
C ILE A 95 -9.82 -7.00 -4.08
N ASN A 96 -8.92 -7.68 -4.77
CA ASN A 96 -9.00 -7.88 -6.21
C ASN A 96 -9.11 -9.37 -6.53
N SER A 97 -9.38 -9.67 -7.78
CA SER A 97 -9.44 -11.03 -8.30
C SER A 97 -8.75 -11.16 -9.65
N ILE A 98 -8.35 -12.39 -9.96
CA ILE A 98 -7.94 -12.80 -11.31
C ILE A 98 -9.21 -13.14 -12.09
N ASN A 99 -9.23 -12.83 -13.40
CA ASN A 99 -10.35 -13.14 -14.31
C ASN A 99 -11.72 -12.62 -13.88
N GLU A 100 -11.77 -11.52 -13.11
CA GLU A 100 -13.02 -10.91 -12.65
C GLU A 100 -13.89 -11.85 -11.79
N GLU A 101 -13.27 -12.77 -11.04
CA GLU A 101 -14.00 -13.60 -10.07
C GLU A 101 -14.79 -12.74 -9.08
N GLU A 102 -15.96 -13.23 -8.66
CA GLU A 102 -16.86 -12.52 -7.75
C GLU A 102 -16.21 -12.32 -6.37
N ILE A 103 -16.02 -11.06 -5.99
CA ILE A 103 -15.38 -10.69 -4.72
C ILE A 103 -16.39 -10.33 -3.61
N ALA A 104 -17.69 -10.21 -3.91
CA ALA A 104 -18.68 -9.87 -2.89
C ALA A 104 -18.79 -10.97 -1.83
N GLY A 105 -18.95 -10.55 -0.57
CA GLY A 105 -19.04 -11.47 0.56
C GLY A 105 -17.69 -11.88 1.15
N TYR A 106 -16.57 -11.62 0.47
CA TYR A 106 -15.24 -11.75 1.07
C TYR A 106 -15.07 -10.75 2.20
N ARG A 107 -14.48 -11.19 3.31
CA ARG A 107 -14.34 -10.40 4.54
C ARG A 107 -12.89 -10.27 4.94
N LEU A 108 -12.43 -9.04 5.10
CA LEU A 108 -11.15 -8.74 5.70
C LEU A 108 -11.32 -8.63 7.22
N LYS A 109 -10.62 -9.48 7.98
CA LYS A 109 -10.48 -9.35 9.44
C LYS A 109 -9.08 -8.81 9.76
N VAL A 110 -9.01 -7.79 10.59
CA VAL A 110 -7.77 -7.13 11.00
C VAL A 110 -7.67 -7.16 12.52
N LYS A 111 -6.51 -7.54 13.06
CA LYS A 111 -6.23 -7.51 14.50
C LYS A 111 -4.82 -7.00 14.79
N VAL A 112 -4.68 -6.22 15.85
CA VAL A 112 -3.36 -5.87 16.42
C VAL A 112 -2.96 -6.97 17.39
N ILE A 113 -1.91 -7.72 17.06
CA ILE A 113 -1.48 -8.88 17.84
C ILE A 113 -1.09 -8.46 19.26
N GLY A 114 -1.57 -9.20 20.26
CA GLY A 114 -1.26 -8.95 21.67
C GLY A 114 -2.09 -7.83 22.32
N VAL A 115 -2.97 -7.14 21.59
CA VAL A 115 -3.84 -6.10 22.15
C VAL A 115 -5.30 -6.56 22.15
N LYS A 116 -5.85 -6.81 23.34
CA LYS A 116 -7.24 -7.26 23.51
C LYS A 116 -8.22 -6.20 23.00
N GLY A 117 -9.15 -6.61 22.14
CA GLY A 117 -10.21 -5.74 21.61
C GLY A 117 -9.76 -4.80 20.48
N ALA A 118 -8.49 -4.83 20.07
CA ALA A 118 -7.99 -4.07 18.93
C ALA A 118 -8.13 -4.88 17.63
N GLU A 119 -9.38 -5.15 17.24
CA GLU A 119 -9.71 -5.84 15.99
C GLU A 119 -10.91 -5.19 15.31
N ALA A 120 -11.00 -5.35 13.99
CA ALA A 120 -12.14 -4.93 13.19
C ALA A 120 -12.29 -5.83 11.96
N SER A 121 -13.45 -5.81 11.32
CA SER A 121 -13.66 -6.53 10.06
C SER A 121 -14.64 -5.81 9.15
N ALA A 122 -14.43 -5.92 7.85
CA ALA A 122 -15.34 -5.39 6.83
C ALA A 122 -15.50 -6.41 5.70
N THR A 123 -16.67 -6.41 5.10
CA THR A 123 -17.05 -7.34 4.01
C THR A 123 -17.18 -6.56 2.72
N VAL A 124 -16.63 -7.10 1.64
CA VAL A 124 -16.76 -6.54 0.30
C VAL A 124 -18.22 -6.64 -0.12
N THR A 125 -18.76 -5.51 -0.57
CA THR A 125 -20.10 -5.41 -1.14
C THR A 125 -19.99 -5.06 -2.62
N ASN A 126 -20.93 -5.55 -3.43
CA ASN A 126 -21.00 -5.17 -4.83
C ASN A 126 -21.16 -3.66 -4.99
N GLN A 127 -20.29 -3.08 -5.81
CA GLN A 127 -20.34 -1.67 -6.16
C GLN A 127 -20.77 -1.52 -7.62
N LYS A 128 -21.61 -0.52 -7.88
CA LYS A 128 -22.02 -0.17 -9.22
C LYS A 128 -21.10 0.93 -9.75
N ALA A 129 -20.61 0.78 -10.99
CA ALA A 129 -19.82 1.82 -11.63
C ALA A 129 -20.61 3.12 -11.67
N PRO A 130 -19.97 4.26 -11.34
CA PRO A 130 -20.64 5.53 -11.50
C PRO A 130 -20.85 5.86 -12.98
N ASN A 131 -21.90 6.60 -13.30
CA ASN A 131 -22.10 7.10 -14.65
C ASN A 131 -21.21 8.33 -14.87
N TRP A 132 -20.02 8.11 -15.44
CA TRP A 132 -19.03 9.15 -15.70
C TRP A 132 -19.53 10.31 -16.56
N THR A 133 -20.55 10.07 -17.39
CA THR A 133 -21.15 11.08 -18.25
C THR A 133 -22.25 11.90 -17.56
N GLN A 134 -22.70 11.47 -16.38
CA GLN A 134 -23.77 12.11 -15.62
C GLN A 134 -23.36 12.23 -14.14
N LYS A 135 -22.45 13.17 -13.85
CA LYS A 135 -22.08 13.54 -12.49
C LYS A 135 -22.95 14.69 -11.99
N SER A 136 -23.42 14.61 -10.75
CA SER A 136 -23.99 15.74 -10.03
C SER A 136 -22.96 16.86 -9.85
N ALA A 137 -23.42 18.08 -9.57
CA ALA A 137 -22.53 19.21 -9.31
C ALA A 137 -21.59 18.92 -8.11
N THR A 138 -22.08 18.22 -7.09
CA THR A 138 -21.31 17.85 -5.90
C THR A 138 -20.19 16.86 -6.22
N GLU A 139 -20.48 15.83 -7.01
CA GLU A 139 -19.49 14.83 -7.46
C GLU A 139 -18.41 15.48 -8.33
N LYS A 140 -18.81 16.38 -9.25
CA LYS A 140 -17.85 17.12 -10.07
C LYS A 140 -16.92 17.97 -9.20
N GLN A 141 -17.48 18.74 -8.26
CA GLN A 141 -16.70 19.55 -7.33
C GLN A 141 -15.75 18.70 -6.47
N ALA A 142 -16.20 17.53 -5.99
CA ALA A 142 -15.36 16.65 -5.18
C ALA A 142 -14.16 16.10 -5.98
N GLY A 143 -14.36 15.76 -7.26
CA GLY A 143 -13.27 15.37 -8.15
C GLY A 143 -12.28 16.52 -8.39
N ASP A 144 -12.79 17.73 -8.63
CA ASP A 144 -11.95 18.92 -8.81
C ASP A 144 -11.16 19.25 -7.52
N ASP A 145 -11.81 19.21 -6.37
CA ASP A 145 -11.20 19.44 -5.05
C ASP A 145 -10.07 18.42 -4.77
N PHE A 146 -10.27 17.16 -5.14
CA PHE A 146 -9.23 16.13 -5.01
C PHE A 146 -8.06 16.40 -5.97
N PHE A 147 -8.35 16.65 -7.25
CA PHE A 147 -7.32 16.90 -8.27
C PHE A 147 -6.47 18.14 -7.95
N LEU A 148 -7.08 19.20 -7.44
CA LEU A 148 -6.41 20.43 -7.05
C LEU A 148 -5.71 20.34 -5.68
N GLY A 149 -5.88 19.22 -4.96
CA GLY A 149 -5.28 19.04 -3.64
C GLY A 149 -5.88 19.96 -2.57
N THR A 150 -7.16 20.33 -2.68
CA THR A 150 -7.85 21.21 -1.73
C THR A 150 -7.74 20.70 -0.28
N TYR A 151 -7.72 19.36 -0.10
CA TYR A 151 -7.61 18.70 1.19
C TYR A 151 -6.27 17.97 1.37
N TRP A 152 -5.17 18.59 0.91
CA TRP A 152 -3.81 18.03 1.02
C TRP A 152 -3.37 17.74 2.47
N ASP A 153 -4.00 18.41 3.45
CA ASP A 153 -3.73 18.27 4.88
C ASP A 153 -4.47 17.09 5.53
N GLY A 154 -5.27 16.35 4.75
CA GLY A 154 -6.03 15.19 5.22
C GLY A 154 -7.35 15.53 5.90
N ASN A 155 -7.75 16.80 5.97
CA ASN A 155 -8.99 17.24 6.61
C ASN A 155 -10.19 17.26 5.64
N MET A 156 -10.30 16.26 4.75
CA MET A 156 -11.43 16.17 3.83
C MET A 156 -12.73 15.85 4.62
N PRO A 157 -13.78 16.68 4.50
CA PRO A 157 -15.07 16.39 5.11
C PRO A 157 -15.65 15.06 4.63
N LYS A 158 -16.33 14.33 5.53
CA LYS A 158 -16.83 12.98 5.24
C LYS A 158 -17.79 12.95 4.04
N ASP A 159 -18.67 13.93 3.91
CA ASP A 159 -19.58 14.08 2.77
C ASP A 159 -18.84 14.30 1.45
N LYS A 160 -17.78 15.11 1.46
CA LYS A 160 -16.91 15.33 0.30
C LYS A 160 -16.14 14.07 -0.07
N TYR A 161 -15.64 13.34 0.92
CA TYR A 161 -14.97 12.06 0.71
C TYR A 161 -15.92 11.03 0.07
N GLN A 162 -17.16 10.92 0.55
CA GLN A 162 -18.16 10.04 -0.05
C GLN A 162 -18.52 10.45 -1.48
N ALA A 163 -18.65 11.76 -1.75
CA ALA A 163 -18.89 12.26 -3.10
C ALA A 163 -17.72 11.98 -4.06
N TYR A 164 -16.48 12.10 -3.57
CA TYR A 164 -15.28 11.75 -4.33
C TYR A 164 -15.24 10.24 -4.64
N LEU A 165 -15.48 9.36 -3.66
CA LEU A 165 -15.52 7.91 -3.87
C LEU A 165 -16.58 7.50 -4.89
N ALA A 166 -17.72 8.20 -4.94
CA ALA A 166 -18.73 7.98 -5.98
C ALA A 166 -18.25 8.36 -7.39
N THR A 167 -17.14 9.08 -7.52
CA THR A 167 -16.52 9.43 -8.80
C THR A 167 -15.24 8.66 -9.10
N GLU A 168 -14.87 7.67 -8.31
CA GLU A 168 -13.71 6.83 -8.61
C GLU A 168 -14.13 5.67 -9.53
N PRO A 169 -13.20 5.14 -10.38
CA PRO A 169 -13.41 3.86 -11.05
C PRO A 169 -13.87 2.84 -10.01
N ILE A 170 -14.62 1.80 -10.42
CA ILE A 170 -14.83 0.67 -9.52
C ILE A 170 -13.44 0.15 -9.20
N ILE A 171 -12.94 0.51 -8.03
CA ILE A 171 -11.76 -0.10 -7.48
C ILE A 171 -12.24 -1.45 -6.96
N PRO A 172 -11.55 -2.56 -7.27
CA PRO A 172 -11.93 -3.84 -6.71
C PRO A 172 -11.93 -3.79 -5.17
N GLY A 173 -13.10 -4.13 -4.60
CA GLY A 173 -13.33 -4.37 -3.18
C GLY A 173 -12.64 -3.42 -2.19
N PRO A 174 -12.87 -2.10 -2.24
CA PRO A 174 -12.27 -1.17 -1.28
C PRO A 174 -12.90 -1.40 0.09
N LEU A 175 -12.05 -1.57 1.10
CA LEU A 175 -12.45 -1.74 2.49
C LEU A 175 -11.74 -0.70 3.34
N GLU A 176 -12.51 -0.03 4.20
CA GLU A 176 -11.98 0.91 5.18
C GLU A 176 -12.35 0.48 6.60
N LEU A 177 -11.35 0.47 7.48
CA LEU A 177 -11.49 0.05 8.87
C LEU A 177 -10.77 1.04 9.78
N ASN A 178 -11.32 1.27 10.97
CA ASN A 178 -10.67 2.02 12.03
C ASN A 178 -10.60 1.15 13.29
N ILE A 179 -9.42 1.06 13.88
CA ILE A 179 -9.19 0.37 15.16
C ILE A 179 -8.59 1.37 16.15
N LYS A 180 -9.13 1.41 17.36
CA LYS A 180 -8.50 2.09 18.50
C LYS A 180 -7.68 1.11 19.32
N VAL A 181 -6.49 1.53 19.71
CA VAL A 181 -5.53 0.75 20.51
C VAL A 181 -5.33 1.47 21.83
N PRO A 182 -6.05 1.08 22.90
CA PRO A 182 -5.88 1.70 24.21
C PRO A 182 -4.52 1.35 24.80
N SER A 183 -3.93 2.28 25.55
CA SER A 183 -2.59 2.14 26.15
C SER A 183 -1.49 1.80 25.13
N ALA A 184 -1.57 2.37 23.93
CA ALA A 184 -0.55 2.21 22.90
C ALA A 184 0.76 2.87 23.37
N SER A 185 1.87 2.15 23.24
CA SER A 185 3.21 2.70 23.45
C SER A 185 3.60 3.54 22.23
N PRO A 186 3.90 4.84 22.39
CA PRO A 186 4.32 5.68 21.28
C PRO A 186 5.61 5.16 20.65
N TRP A 187 5.67 5.21 19.32
CA TRP A 187 6.89 4.98 18.57
C TRP A 187 7.65 6.30 18.42
N SER A 188 8.96 6.25 18.63
CA SER A 188 9.92 7.28 18.21
C SER A 188 11.24 6.63 17.80
N ALA A 189 12.16 7.38 17.21
CA ALA A 189 13.51 6.89 16.92
C ALA A 189 14.29 6.53 18.20
N GLU A 190 13.97 7.16 19.33
CA GLU A 190 14.59 6.93 20.64
C GLU A 190 13.93 5.77 21.40
N SER A 191 12.68 5.43 21.06
CA SER A 191 11.90 4.35 21.68
C SER A 191 11.04 3.68 20.62
N PRO A 192 11.61 2.74 19.83
CA PRO A 192 10.97 2.18 18.65
C PRO A 192 9.96 1.08 18.99
N SER A 193 8.93 1.42 19.75
CA SER A 193 7.83 0.51 20.12
C SER A 193 7.04 0.11 18.87
N LEU A 194 6.98 -1.18 18.55
CA LEU A 194 6.33 -1.70 17.35
C LEU A 194 5.28 -2.76 17.71
N TYR A 195 4.25 -2.84 16.86
CA TYR A 195 3.15 -3.79 16.94
C TYR A 195 3.03 -4.54 15.62
N ASP A 196 2.74 -5.83 15.69
CA ASP A 196 2.40 -6.62 14.49
C ASP A 196 0.87 -6.58 14.30
N VAL A 197 0.44 -6.23 13.09
CA VAL A 197 -0.96 -6.27 12.66
C VAL A 197 -1.13 -7.44 11.71
N GLU A 198 -2.12 -8.28 11.98
CA GLU A 198 -2.48 -9.40 11.13
C GLU A 198 -3.76 -9.06 10.34
N TYR A 199 -3.73 -9.42 9.07
CA TYR A 199 -4.83 -9.23 8.11
C TYR A 199 -5.17 -10.61 7.56
N GLN A 200 -6.44 -11.00 7.70
CA GLN A 200 -6.96 -12.26 7.19
C GLN A 200 -8.04 -11.96 6.16
N LEU A 201 -7.87 -12.46 4.94
CA LEU A 201 -8.94 -12.49 3.94
C LEU A 201 -9.70 -13.80 4.09
N ILE A 202 -11.01 -13.69 4.27
CA ILE A 202 -11.92 -14.81 4.55
C ILE A 202 -12.95 -14.86 3.44
N ASP A 203 -13.13 -16.04 2.86
CA ASP A 203 -14.11 -16.27 1.81
C ASP A 203 -15.57 -16.28 2.35
N PRO A 204 -16.58 -16.32 1.47
CA PRO A 204 -17.98 -16.43 1.89
C PRO A 204 -18.33 -17.73 2.64
N SER A 205 -17.51 -18.78 2.52
CA SER A 205 -17.70 -20.05 3.25
C SER A 205 -17.19 -19.99 4.70
N GLY A 206 -16.38 -18.99 5.03
CA GLY A 206 -15.74 -18.78 6.33
C GLY A 206 -14.29 -19.29 6.41
N GLN A 207 -13.72 -19.78 5.30
CA GLN A 207 -12.33 -20.21 5.20
C GLN A 207 -11.39 -19.00 5.08
N VAL A 208 -10.30 -19.02 5.83
CA VAL A 208 -9.20 -18.05 5.67
C VAL A 208 -8.39 -18.46 4.44
N ILE A 209 -8.35 -17.59 3.43
CA ILE A 209 -7.66 -17.86 2.15
C ILE A 209 -6.33 -17.12 2.01
N GLU A 210 -6.16 -16.01 2.74
CA GLU A 210 -4.90 -15.25 2.75
C GLU A 210 -4.64 -14.69 4.14
N VAL A 211 -3.38 -14.72 4.57
CA VAL A 211 -2.92 -14.05 5.79
C VAL A 211 -1.66 -13.26 5.47
N THR A 212 -1.67 -11.97 5.81
CA THR A 212 -0.47 -11.12 5.76
C THR A 212 -0.29 -10.37 7.07
N THR A 213 0.94 -9.92 7.32
CA THR A 213 1.28 -9.18 8.54
C THR A 213 2.08 -7.92 8.20
N GLN A 214 1.83 -6.84 8.93
CA GLN A 214 2.60 -5.60 8.83
C GLN A 214 3.00 -5.13 10.22
N ARG A 215 4.23 -4.62 10.34
CA ARG A 215 4.72 -4.03 11.58
C ARG A 215 4.49 -2.52 11.58
N ILE A 216 3.83 -2.01 12.60
CA ILE A 216 3.45 -0.60 12.73
C ILE A 216 4.01 0.02 14.01
N GLY A 217 4.16 1.34 14.02
CA GLY A 217 4.48 2.13 15.22
C GLY A 217 3.53 3.33 15.33
N PHE A 218 2.83 3.43 16.46
CA PHE A 218 1.87 4.51 16.71
C PHE A 218 2.61 5.82 17.00
N ARG A 219 2.43 6.80 16.12
CA ARG A 219 3.00 8.13 16.29
C ARG A 219 2.09 9.19 15.68
N SER A 220 2.20 10.41 16.15
CA SER A 220 1.72 11.59 15.42
C SER A 220 2.90 12.32 14.82
N VAL A 221 2.72 12.87 13.61
CA VAL A 221 3.69 13.75 12.96
C VAL A 221 2.93 15.00 12.55
N GLU A 222 3.39 16.16 13.00
CA GLU A 222 2.75 17.44 12.69
C GLU A 222 3.80 18.51 12.37
N ILE A 223 3.45 19.45 11.49
CA ILE A 223 4.18 20.70 11.31
C ILE A 223 3.38 21.79 12.00
N LYS A 224 3.98 22.45 13.00
CA LYS A 224 3.34 23.56 13.72
C LYS A 224 4.25 24.78 13.68
N GLY A 225 3.84 25.78 12.92
CA GLY A 225 4.71 26.91 12.59
C GLY A 225 5.92 26.41 11.80
N CYS A 226 7.13 26.60 12.33
CA CYS A 226 8.38 26.11 11.74
C CYS A 226 8.89 24.80 12.38
N ASP A 227 8.14 24.21 13.31
CA ASP A 227 8.56 22.99 14.01
C ASP A 227 7.99 21.74 13.35
N LEU A 228 8.87 20.80 12.96
CA LEU A 228 8.49 19.41 12.79
C LEU A 228 8.38 18.76 14.18
N ARG A 229 7.22 18.18 14.49
CA ARG A 229 6.95 17.54 15.77
C ARG A 229 6.56 16.08 15.60
N VAL A 230 7.03 15.24 16.50
CA VAL A 230 6.62 13.84 16.64
C VAL A 230 6.08 13.64 18.05
N ASN A 231 4.88 13.08 18.17
CA ASN A 231 4.18 12.88 19.45
C ASN A 231 4.03 14.18 20.27
N GLY A 232 3.90 15.32 19.58
CA GLY A 232 3.78 16.66 20.15
C GLY A 232 5.10 17.37 20.51
N ALA A 233 6.24 16.66 20.46
CA ALA A 233 7.56 17.20 20.77
C ALA A 233 8.31 17.61 19.49
N ARG A 234 9.01 18.76 19.52
CA ARG A 234 9.87 19.20 18.42
C ARG A 234 11.01 18.20 18.20
N VAL A 235 11.28 17.85 16.95
CA VAL A 235 12.36 16.94 16.56
C VAL A 235 13.57 17.71 16.08
N MET A 236 14.75 17.24 16.48
CA MET A 236 16.04 17.63 15.89
C MET A 236 16.55 16.45 15.07
N ILE A 237 16.83 16.67 13.78
CA ILE A 237 17.28 15.62 12.87
C ILE A 237 18.81 15.53 12.91
N TYR A 238 19.34 14.51 13.58
CA TYR A 238 20.75 14.12 13.49
C TYR A 238 20.95 13.14 12.33
N GLY A 239 20.72 13.63 11.11
CA GLY A 239 20.64 12.81 9.91
C GLY A 239 21.97 12.65 9.17
N ILE A 240 22.11 11.52 8.47
CA ILE A 240 23.09 11.31 7.41
C ILE A 240 22.38 10.81 6.16
N ASN A 241 22.92 11.15 4.99
CA ASN A 241 22.47 10.55 3.74
C ASN A 241 23.14 9.18 3.57
N ARG A 242 22.37 8.16 3.17
CA ARG A 242 22.86 6.78 2.98
C ARG A 242 22.47 6.27 1.60
N HIS A 243 23.45 6.10 0.72
CA HIS A 243 23.29 5.33 -0.51
C HIS A 243 23.35 3.82 -0.24
N ASP A 244 22.68 3.02 -1.08
CA ASP A 244 22.89 1.58 -1.14
C ASP A 244 24.24 1.31 -1.81
N PHE A 245 25.23 0.92 -1.00
CA PHE A 245 26.59 0.65 -1.46
C PHE A 245 27.27 -0.44 -0.63
N ASN A 246 27.92 -1.35 -1.33
CA ASN A 246 28.84 -2.34 -0.83
C ASN A 246 30.10 -2.34 -1.70
N ARG A 247 31.28 -2.25 -1.07
CA ARG A 247 32.56 -2.20 -1.79
C ARG A 247 32.86 -3.41 -2.68
N ARG A 248 32.19 -4.55 -2.48
CA ARG A 248 32.40 -5.79 -3.24
C ARG A 248 31.26 -6.06 -4.22
N SER A 249 30.01 -5.89 -3.79
CA SER A 249 28.83 -6.23 -4.61
C SER A 249 28.20 -5.03 -5.32
N GLY A 250 28.67 -3.80 -5.07
CA GLY A 250 28.04 -2.59 -5.60
C GLY A 250 26.74 -2.29 -4.86
N ARG A 251 25.67 -2.03 -5.61
CA ARG A 251 24.34 -1.73 -5.08
C ARG A 251 23.58 -3.00 -4.72
#